data_AF-A0A9D1LF52-F1
#
_entry.id   AF-A0A9D1LF52-F1
#
_cell.length_a   1.000
_cell.length_b   1.000
_cell.length_c   1.000
_cell.angle_alpha   90.00
_cell.angle_beta   90.00
_cell.angle_gamma   90.00
#
_symmetry.space_group_name_H-M   'P 1'
#
loop_
_entity.id
_entity.type
_entity.pdbx_description
1 polymer ?
#
loop_
_entity_poly.entity_id
_entity_poly.type
_entity_poly.pdbx_seq_one_letter_code
_entity_poly.pdbx_strand_id
1 'polypeptide(L)'
;MSDAMWGGRFDLPMDHLVQEFNATILIEKRVTPFSIIGSTAHVHMLAAQHILTEQEAGEILKGLEAVRQEVENGQFVFDVADEDIQMAIERRVTELVGPVGGKMHTARSRNDQAQLDVRLYTRHAICEIIKAIRDLQRTVIDKAEQYMGVMFPGYTHFQTGQPILFSHWMMAYFWMLERDIGRFEDAYKRLNVCPLGAAAMAGTTFPIDREMTSKEMGFERPSENSVDTIGDRDHLIETDSAAAICMMHLSRLCEEIVLFTSQDIHFFDLSDDFCTGSSIMPNKKNPDIAEKIRGKAGRVFGNLQAMLTMMKGLPLAFNTDMSEDKEPTFDSIDTLHMSLRILKPMLEKMTVNADQARLGAGRGYSNATDLADYLARKGIPFRQAHHIVGHIVNYCVKHNTDLEKMTLEEYKQFSDAIESDIHEFITLEACVAARRSFGGTAPECVTEQIERAKARLTIIHRIITKEAPCLNKGRNSCNDLGR
;
A
#
# COMPACT_ATOMS: atom_id res chain seq x y z
N MET A 1 -27.83 -28.54 29.55
CA MET A 1 -26.77 -27.65 30.06
C MET A 1 -25.97 -27.25 28.85
N SER A 2 -25.77 -25.96 28.58
CA SER A 2 -25.07 -25.55 27.36
C SER A 2 -23.61 -25.99 27.46
N ASP A 3 -23.20 -26.95 26.63
CA ASP A 3 -21.80 -27.37 26.41
C ASP A 3 -21.00 -26.31 25.66
N ALA A 4 -21.21 -25.02 25.96
CA ALA A 4 -20.33 -23.97 25.49
C ALA A 4 -18.97 -24.16 26.19
N MET A 5 -17.85 -23.87 25.53
CA MET A 5 -16.49 -24.04 26.08
C MET A 5 -16.22 -23.25 27.39
N TRP A 6 -17.14 -22.36 27.77
CA TRP A 6 -17.14 -21.51 28.97
C TRP A 6 -18.23 -21.90 29.99
N GLY A 7 -19.05 -22.90 29.69
CA GLY A 7 -20.31 -23.22 30.35
C GLY A 7 -20.18 -23.65 31.81
N GLY A 8 -18.97 -23.92 32.31
CA GLY A 8 -18.75 -24.34 33.69
C GLY A 8 -19.06 -23.27 34.75
N ARG A 9 -19.22 -22.00 34.38
CA ARG A 9 -19.42 -20.88 35.32
C ARG A 9 -20.80 -20.20 35.24
N PHE A 10 -21.58 -20.44 34.18
CA PHE A 10 -22.79 -19.66 33.91
C PHE A 10 -24.07 -20.49 34.09
N ASP A 11 -25.03 -19.95 34.85
CA ASP A 11 -26.32 -20.61 35.12
C ASP A 11 -27.37 -20.38 34.01
N LEU A 12 -27.14 -19.39 33.14
CA LEU A 12 -28.04 -19.02 32.05
C LEU A 12 -27.31 -19.13 30.70
N PRO A 13 -28.03 -19.49 29.61
CA PRO A 13 -27.46 -19.39 28.26
C PRO A 13 -27.15 -17.92 27.93
N MET A 14 -26.16 -17.71 27.06
CA MET A 14 -25.88 -16.38 26.53
C MET A 14 -27.08 -15.88 25.72
N ASP A 15 -27.40 -14.60 25.86
CA ASP A 15 -28.44 -13.96 25.06
C ASP A 15 -28.03 -13.94 23.58
N HIS A 16 -28.96 -14.21 22.67
CA HIS A 16 -28.69 -14.30 21.24
C HIS A 16 -28.13 -12.99 20.66
N LEU A 17 -28.63 -11.84 21.13
CA LEU A 17 -28.11 -10.54 20.67
C LEU A 17 -26.66 -10.33 21.13
N VAL A 18 -26.30 -10.84 22.31
CA VAL A 18 -24.92 -10.79 22.82
C VAL A 18 -24.01 -11.71 22.00
N GLN A 19 -24.51 -12.88 21.58
CA GLN A 19 -23.77 -13.77 20.67
C GLN A 19 -23.49 -13.09 19.33
N GLU A 20 -24.52 -12.51 18.70
CA GLU A 20 -24.36 -11.80 17.42
C GLU A 20 -23.42 -10.60 17.54
N PHE A 21 -23.48 -9.84 18.64
CA PHE A 21 -22.65 -8.66 18.85
C PHE A 21 -21.18 -9.00 19.12
N ASN A 22 -20.91 -10.09 19.84
CA ASN A 22 -19.54 -10.51 20.16
C ASN A 22 -18.88 -11.35 19.06
N ALA A 23 -19.66 -11.97 18.18
CA ALA A 23 -19.14 -12.90 17.19
C ALA A 23 -18.24 -12.18 16.16
N THR A 24 -17.00 -12.66 16.06
CA THR A 24 -16.01 -12.19 15.08
C THR A 24 -15.81 -13.16 13.93
N ILE A 25 -16.34 -14.40 14.04
CA ILE A 25 -16.19 -15.47 13.06
C ILE A 25 -16.52 -15.06 11.61
N LEU A 26 -17.50 -14.17 11.42
CA LEU A 26 -17.90 -13.72 10.09
C LEU A 26 -16.83 -12.85 9.41
N ILE A 27 -16.06 -12.10 10.20
CA ILE A 27 -14.91 -11.31 9.75
C ILE A 27 -13.68 -12.22 9.59
N GLU A 28 -13.56 -13.23 10.44
CA GLU A 28 -12.40 -14.13 10.50
C GLU A 28 -12.38 -15.23 9.44
N LYS A 29 -13.42 -15.35 8.61
CA LYS A 29 -13.45 -16.30 7.48
C LYS A 29 -12.17 -16.28 6.65
N ARG A 30 -11.63 -15.09 6.38
CA ARG A 30 -10.40 -14.91 5.59
C ARG A 30 -9.13 -15.32 6.30
N VAL A 31 -9.11 -15.37 7.64
CA VAL A 31 -7.93 -15.84 8.40
C VAL A 31 -7.96 -17.34 8.68
N THR A 32 -9.08 -18.03 8.40
CA THR A 32 -9.24 -19.48 8.60
C THR A 32 -8.06 -20.32 8.09
N PRO A 33 -7.52 -20.12 6.87
CA PRO A 33 -6.39 -20.92 6.39
C PRO A 33 -5.14 -20.75 7.27
N PHE A 34 -4.93 -19.55 7.81
CA PHE A 34 -3.81 -19.25 8.70
C PHE A 34 -4.01 -19.84 10.09
N SER A 35 -5.26 -19.88 10.58
CA SER A 35 -5.61 -20.56 11.83
C SER A 35 -5.36 -22.07 11.80
N ILE A 36 -5.64 -22.70 10.65
CA ILE A 36 -5.32 -24.12 10.41
C ILE A 36 -3.80 -24.34 10.37
N ILE A 37 -3.05 -23.46 9.70
CA ILE A 37 -1.57 -23.51 9.67
C ILE A 37 -1.00 -23.39 11.09
N GLY A 38 -1.50 -22.42 11.86
CA GLY A 38 -1.10 -22.21 13.25
C GLY A 38 -1.40 -23.39 14.16
N SER A 39 -2.58 -23.97 14.01
CA SER A 39 -2.99 -25.17 14.75
C SER A 39 -2.18 -26.40 14.36
N THR A 40 -1.83 -26.56 13.08
CA THR A 40 -0.96 -27.64 12.61
C THR A 40 0.42 -27.55 13.26
N ALA A 41 1.05 -26.37 13.23
CA ALA A 41 2.36 -26.15 13.83
C ALA A 41 2.34 -26.36 15.36
N HIS A 42 1.27 -25.92 16.02
CA HIS A 42 1.09 -26.16 17.46
C HIS A 42 0.99 -27.65 17.79
N VAL A 43 0.22 -28.43 17.03
CA VAL A 43 0.07 -29.88 17.26
C VAL A 43 1.39 -30.62 17.01
N HIS A 44 2.15 -30.25 15.98
CA HIS A 44 3.51 -30.80 15.78
C HIS A 44 4.41 -30.54 16.98
N MET A 45 4.39 -29.32 17.53
CA MET A 45 5.16 -28.98 18.73
C MET A 45 4.70 -29.77 19.96
N LEU A 46 3.39 -29.90 20.18
CA LEU A 46 2.86 -30.69 21.30
C LEU A 46 3.30 -32.16 21.22
N ALA A 47 3.35 -32.74 20.02
CA ALA A 47 3.84 -34.11 19.80
C ALA A 47 5.34 -34.22 20.08
N ALA A 48 6.14 -33.26 19.59
CA ALA A 48 7.58 -33.22 19.80
C ALA A 48 7.98 -33.04 21.27
N GLN A 49 7.15 -32.34 22.06
CA GLN A 49 7.32 -32.18 23.51
C GLN A 49 6.65 -33.30 24.33
N HIS A 50 6.15 -34.35 23.67
CA HIS A 50 5.46 -35.49 24.28
C HIS A 50 4.24 -35.09 25.15
N ILE A 51 3.65 -33.93 24.88
CA ILE A 51 2.39 -33.48 25.49
C ILE A 51 1.22 -34.25 24.84
N LEU A 52 1.35 -34.55 23.54
CA LEU A 52 0.52 -35.49 22.82
C LEU A 52 1.35 -36.73 22.44
N THR A 53 0.71 -37.89 22.42
CA THR A 53 1.30 -39.07 21.77
C THR A 53 1.31 -38.89 20.24
N GLU A 54 2.20 -39.60 19.54
CA GLU A 54 2.23 -39.56 18.07
C GLU A 54 0.90 -39.97 17.43
N GLN A 55 0.19 -40.92 18.04
CA GLN A 55 -1.12 -41.34 17.58
C GLN A 55 -2.15 -40.20 17.70
N GLU A 56 -2.25 -39.57 18.87
CA GLU A 56 -3.19 -38.47 19.11
C GLU A 56 -2.91 -37.29 18.19
N ALA A 57 -1.63 -36.92 18.02
CA ALA A 57 -1.23 -35.88 17.10
C ALA A 57 -1.62 -36.23 15.65
N GLY A 58 -1.38 -37.47 15.22
CA GLY A 58 -1.77 -37.95 13.90
C GLY A 58 -3.28 -37.93 13.65
N GLU A 59 -4.10 -38.19 14.66
CA GLU A 59 -5.56 -38.07 14.59
C GLU A 59 -5.98 -36.61 14.43
N ILE A 60 -5.47 -35.71 15.28
CA ILE A 60 -5.79 -34.27 15.22
C ILE A 60 -5.37 -33.65 13.88
N LEU A 61 -4.18 -33.98 13.37
CA LEU A 61 -3.68 -33.47 12.09
C LEU A 61 -4.56 -33.91 10.91
N LYS A 62 -5.09 -35.15 10.93
CA LYS A 62 -6.08 -35.60 9.93
C LYS A 62 -7.38 -34.80 10.03
N GLY A 63 -7.83 -34.50 11.25
CA GLY A 63 -8.98 -33.64 11.49
C GLY A 63 -8.78 -32.23 10.92
N LEU A 64 -7.65 -31.60 11.21
CA LEU A 64 -7.28 -30.28 10.68
C LEU A 64 -7.23 -30.25 9.15
N GLU A 65 -6.68 -31.29 8.53
CA GLU A 65 -6.63 -31.42 7.08
C GLU A 65 -8.03 -31.59 6.46
N ALA A 66 -8.91 -32.36 7.11
CA ALA A 66 -10.30 -32.47 6.67
C ALA A 66 -11.04 -31.12 6.79
N VAL A 67 -10.84 -30.38 7.88
CA VAL A 67 -11.39 -29.01 8.04
C VAL A 67 -10.88 -28.08 6.94
N ARG A 68 -9.59 -28.15 6.60
CA ARG A 68 -9.00 -27.38 5.49
C ARG A 68 -9.73 -27.65 4.17
N GLN A 69 -10.00 -28.93 3.87
CA GLN A 69 -10.72 -29.34 2.67
C GLN A 69 -12.18 -28.88 2.69
N GLU A 70 -12.85 -28.93 3.84
CA GLU A 70 -14.22 -28.42 3.99
C GLU A 70 -14.29 -26.90 3.72
N VAL A 71 -13.32 -26.14 4.22
CA VAL A 71 -13.22 -24.69 3.98
C VAL A 71 -12.99 -24.43 2.48
N GLU A 72 -12.04 -25.13 1.85
CA GLU A 72 -11.72 -24.99 0.43
C GLU A 72 -12.90 -25.35 -0.49
N ASN A 73 -13.69 -26.35 -0.11
CA ASN A 73 -14.85 -26.79 -0.87
C ASN A 73 -16.13 -26.01 -0.55
N GLY A 74 -16.08 -24.99 0.33
CA GLY A 74 -17.25 -24.22 0.76
C GLY A 74 -18.27 -25.02 1.58
N GLN A 75 -17.84 -26.11 2.21
CA GLN A 75 -18.66 -27.01 3.02
C GLN A 75 -18.59 -26.67 4.53
N PHE A 76 -17.56 -25.95 4.96
CA PHE A 76 -17.42 -25.52 6.35
C PHE A 76 -18.50 -24.51 6.72
N VAL A 77 -19.21 -24.77 7.83
CA VAL A 77 -20.28 -23.89 8.32
C VAL A 77 -19.70 -22.90 9.32
N PHE A 78 -19.78 -21.61 8.99
CA PHE A 78 -19.45 -20.52 9.89
C PHE A 78 -20.71 -20.12 10.66
N ASP A 79 -20.72 -20.37 11.96
CA ASP A 79 -21.85 -20.12 12.84
C ASP A 79 -21.45 -19.12 13.93
N VAL A 80 -22.29 -18.10 14.18
CA VAL A 80 -22.09 -17.12 15.26
C VAL A 80 -22.08 -17.79 16.65
N ALA A 81 -22.65 -18.98 16.77
CA ALA A 81 -22.59 -19.79 18.00
C ALA A 81 -21.16 -20.23 18.37
N ASP A 82 -20.24 -20.28 17.40
CA ASP A 82 -18.83 -20.56 17.64
C ASP A 82 -18.05 -19.31 18.09
N GLU A 83 -18.64 -18.11 18.07
CA GLU A 83 -18.03 -16.80 18.41
C GLU A 83 -16.86 -16.38 17.49
N ASP A 84 -15.83 -17.20 17.39
CA ASP A 84 -14.58 -16.97 16.66
C ASP A 84 -14.17 -18.19 15.81
N ILE A 85 -13.22 -17.99 14.89
CA ILE A 85 -12.79 -19.07 14.00
C ILE A 85 -12.02 -20.19 14.70
N GLN A 86 -11.35 -19.87 15.81
CA GLN A 86 -10.54 -20.85 16.54
C GLN A 86 -11.45 -21.90 17.21
N MET A 87 -12.53 -21.45 17.84
CA MET A 87 -13.54 -22.31 18.44
C MET A 87 -14.26 -23.14 17.37
N ALA A 88 -14.61 -22.54 16.23
CA ALA A 88 -15.23 -23.27 15.13
C ALA A 88 -14.33 -24.41 14.58
N ILE A 89 -13.03 -24.15 14.40
CA ILE A 89 -12.06 -25.17 13.98
C ILE A 89 -11.95 -26.26 15.03
N GLU A 90 -11.80 -25.91 16.32
CA GLU A 90 -11.66 -26.90 17.39
C GLU A 90 -12.90 -27.77 17.54
N ARG A 91 -14.10 -27.16 17.50
CA ARG A 91 -15.37 -27.89 17.46
C ARG A 91 -15.38 -28.87 16.31
N ARG A 92 -15.10 -28.40 15.09
CA ARG A 92 -15.18 -29.24 13.89
C ARG A 92 -14.16 -30.38 13.90
N VAL A 93 -12.93 -30.12 14.35
CA VAL A 93 -11.91 -31.17 14.54
C VAL A 93 -12.41 -32.20 15.57
N THR A 94 -12.96 -31.75 16.69
CA THR A 94 -13.50 -32.65 17.74
C THR A 94 -14.68 -33.48 17.26
N GLU A 95 -15.57 -32.93 16.42
CA GLU A 95 -16.64 -33.68 15.76
C GLU A 95 -16.10 -34.80 14.84
N LEU A 96 -14.98 -34.53 14.17
CA LEU A 96 -14.37 -35.46 13.19
C LEU A 96 -13.56 -36.58 13.85
N VAL A 97 -12.81 -36.27 14.91
CA VAL A 97 -11.84 -37.21 15.51
C VAL A 97 -12.18 -37.61 16.95
N GLY A 98 -13.27 -37.08 17.50
CA GLY A 98 -13.70 -37.34 18.88
C GLY A 98 -12.95 -36.51 19.92
N PRO A 99 -13.04 -36.86 21.21
CA PRO A 99 -12.53 -36.06 22.33
C PRO A 99 -11.02 -35.73 22.29
N VAL A 100 -10.23 -36.49 21.52
CA VAL A 100 -8.81 -36.19 21.29
C VAL A 100 -8.61 -34.83 20.60
N GLY A 101 -9.59 -34.39 19.80
CA GLY A 101 -9.58 -33.09 19.11
C GLY A 101 -9.34 -31.93 20.07
N GLY A 102 -10.07 -31.87 21.18
CA GLY A 102 -9.93 -30.82 22.19
C GLY A 102 -8.55 -30.77 22.87
N LYS A 103 -7.72 -31.81 22.75
CA LYS A 103 -6.34 -31.76 23.27
C LYS A 103 -5.45 -30.80 22.48
N MET A 104 -5.83 -30.41 21.26
CA MET A 104 -5.11 -29.42 20.46
C MET A 104 -5.04 -28.03 21.14
N HIS A 105 -5.92 -27.73 22.09
CA HIS A 105 -5.90 -26.47 22.84
C HIS A 105 -4.90 -26.49 24.01
N THR A 106 -4.28 -27.62 24.32
CA THR A 106 -3.33 -27.73 25.44
C THR A 106 -2.20 -26.72 25.28
N ALA A 107 -1.88 -26.01 26.36
CA ALA A 107 -0.81 -25.01 26.43
C ALA A 107 -1.00 -23.78 25.51
N ARG A 108 -2.24 -23.49 25.12
CA ARG A 108 -2.60 -22.39 24.20
C ARG A 108 -3.83 -21.64 24.71
N SER A 109 -4.06 -20.44 24.20
CA SER A 109 -5.28 -19.65 24.44
C SER A 109 -5.82 -19.11 23.12
N ARG A 110 -7.03 -18.57 23.12
CA ARG A 110 -7.50 -17.78 21.97
C ARG A 110 -6.77 -16.46 21.84
N ASN A 111 -6.25 -15.91 22.92
CA ASN A 111 -5.53 -14.64 22.91
C ASN A 111 -4.29 -14.69 22.02
N ASP A 112 -3.44 -15.72 22.15
CA ASP A 112 -2.26 -15.87 21.30
C ASP A 112 -2.58 -16.44 19.90
N GLN A 113 -3.63 -17.25 19.78
CA GLN A 113 -4.09 -17.76 18.47
C GLN A 113 -4.67 -16.66 17.59
N ALA A 114 -5.59 -15.84 18.09
CA ALA A 114 -6.20 -14.77 17.29
C ALA A 114 -5.13 -13.80 16.76
N GLN A 115 -4.13 -13.48 17.60
CA GLN A 115 -2.99 -12.68 17.15
C GLN A 115 -2.12 -13.38 16.12
N LEU A 116 -1.89 -14.68 16.26
CA LEU A 116 -1.13 -15.44 15.26
C LEU A 116 -1.80 -15.35 13.89
N ASP A 117 -3.12 -15.56 13.86
CA ASP A 117 -3.90 -15.65 12.63
C ASP A 117 -3.84 -14.33 11.86
N VAL A 118 -4.07 -13.22 12.57
CA VAL A 118 -3.97 -11.88 11.98
C VAL A 118 -2.54 -11.55 11.56
N ARG A 119 -1.51 -11.93 12.32
CA ARG A 119 -0.10 -11.69 11.94
C ARG A 119 0.28 -12.45 10.66
N LEU A 120 -0.10 -13.71 10.57
CA LEU A 120 0.17 -14.53 9.38
C LEU A 120 -0.55 -13.98 8.14
N TYR A 121 -1.83 -13.61 8.29
CA TYR A 121 -2.57 -12.97 7.21
C TYR A 121 -1.93 -11.64 6.78
N THR A 122 -1.60 -10.76 7.73
CA THR A 122 -1.03 -9.45 7.42
C THR A 122 0.36 -9.57 6.79
N ARG A 123 1.18 -10.56 7.20
CA ARG A 123 2.46 -10.89 6.54
C ARG A 123 2.25 -11.22 5.06
N HIS A 124 1.25 -12.06 4.77
CA HIS A 124 0.87 -12.38 3.41
C HIS A 124 0.40 -11.13 2.64
N ALA A 125 -0.53 -10.37 3.22
CA ALA A 125 -1.11 -9.18 2.59
C ALA A 125 -0.05 -8.13 2.25
N ILE A 126 0.91 -7.88 3.14
CA ILE A 126 2.05 -6.99 2.87
C ILE A 126 2.83 -7.46 1.64
N CYS A 127 3.08 -8.76 1.50
CA CYS A 127 3.78 -9.30 0.33
C CYS A 127 2.99 -9.07 -0.97
N GLU A 128 1.67 -9.23 -0.95
CA GLU A 128 0.83 -8.96 -2.13
C GLU A 128 0.74 -7.46 -2.45
N ILE A 129 0.65 -6.59 -1.44
CA ILE A 129 0.72 -5.13 -1.61
C ILE A 129 2.05 -4.73 -2.25
N ILE A 130 3.18 -5.24 -1.77
CA ILE A 130 4.50 -4.92 -2.34
C ILE A 130 4.59 -5.39 -3.80
N LYS A 131 4.03 -6.56 -4.15
CA LYS A 131 3.95 -7.02 -5.55
C LYS A 131 3.11 -6.07 -6.39
N ALA A 132 1.95 -5.64 -5.90
CA ALA A 132 1.07 -4.71 -6.60
C ALA A 132 1.75 -3.33 -6.80
N ILE A 133 2.51 -2.85 -5.81
CA ILE A 133 3.31 -1.62 -5.94
C ILE A 133 4.41 -1.81 -7.00
N ARG A 134 5.13 -2.94 -7.00
CA ARG A 134 6.16 -3.24 -8.00
C ARG A 134 5.59 -3.32 -9.42
N ASP A 135 4.41 -3.91 -9.58
CA ASP A 135 3.71 -3.95 -10.86
C ASP A 135 3.30 -2.56 -11.34
N LEU A 136 2.79 -1.71 -10.45
CA LEU A 136 2.48 -0.31 -10.78
C LEU A 136 3.74 0.48 -11.14
N GLN A 137 4.84 0.28 -10.41
CA GLN A 137 6.13 0.91 -10.71
C GLN A 137 6.69 0.51 -12.08
N ARG A 138 6.48 -0.73 -12.52
CA ARG A 138 6.81 -1.16 -13.90
C ARG A 138 6.05 -0.32 -14.91
N THR A 139 4.73 -0.21 -14.74
CA THR A 139 3.88 0.63 -15.62
C THR A 139 4.32 2.10 -15.63
N VAL A 140 4.73 2.65 -14.47
CA VAL A 140 5.27 4.02 -14.38
C VAL A 140 6.53 4.17 -15.22
N ILE A 141 7.47 3.21 -15.13
CA ILE A 141 8.67 3.19 -15.97
C ILE A 141 8.31 3.06 -17.44
N ASP A 142 7.44 2.11 -17.80
CA ASP A 142 7.05 1.88 -19.19
C ASP A 142 6.45 3.15 -19.82
N LYS A 143 5.63 3.88 -19.06
CA LYS A 143 5.08 5.18 -19.50
C LYS A 143 6.12 6.28 -19.57
N ALA A 144 7.05 6.34 -18.62
CA ALA A 144 8.15 7.29 -18.66
C ALA A 144 9.05 7.06 -19.89
N GLU A 145 9.29 5.81 -20.26
CA GLU A 145 10.07 5.45 -21.45
C GLU A 145 9.28 5.69 -22.74
N GLN A 146 8.00 5.30 -22.78
CA GLN A 146 7.12 5.49 -23.94
C GLN A 146 7.07 6.96 -24.38
N TYR A 147 7.02 7.89 -23.42
CA TYR A 147 6.88 9.33 -23.67
C TYR A 147 8.17 10.11 -23.38
N MET A 148 9.34 9.47 -23.52
CA MET A 148 10.62 10.16 -23.38
C MET A 148 10.71 11.35 -24.35
N GLY A 149 11.19 12.48 -23.85
CA GLY A 149 11.31 13.72 -24.63
C GLY A 149 10.04 14.57 -24.73
N VAL A 150 8.88 14.09 -24.25
CA VAL A 150 7.66 14.90 -24.20
C VAL A 150 7.82 16.02 -23.18
N MET A 151 7.69 17.26 -23.64
CA MET A 151 7.67 18.46 -22.78
C MET A 151 6.40 18.48 -21.95
N PHE A 152 6.55 18.81 -20.67
CA PHE A 152 5.48 18.82 -19.70
C PHE A 152 5.62 20.02 -18.76
N PRO A 153 4.51 20.67 -18.36
CA PRO A 153 4.57 21.77 -17.42
C PRO A 153 4.90 21.28 -16.01
N GLY A 154 5.99 21.80 -15.43
CA GLY A 154 6.29 21.66 -14.02
C GLY A 154 5.50 22.71 -13.22
N TYR A 155 4.63 22.27 -12.32
CA TYR A 155 3.77 23.15 -11.53
C TYR A 155 4.30 23.40 -10.12
N THR A 156 4.16 24.64 -9.66
CA THR A 156 4.23 25.00 -8.22
C THR A 156 3.07 25.94 -7.93
N HIS A 157 2.31 25.70 -6.85
CA HIS A 157 1.05 26.41 -6.59
C HIS A 157 0.06 26.34 -7.77
N PHE A 158 0.15 25.26 -8.56
CA PHE A 158 -0.60 25.08 -9.81
C PHE A 158 -0.39 26.20 -10.86
N GLN A 159 0.68 26.98 -10.72
CA GLN A 159 1.19 27.88 -11.75
C GLN A 159 2.33 27.19 -12.49
N THR A 160 2.40 27.36 -13.81
CA THR A 160 3.52 26.83 -14.61
C THR A 160 4.81 27.49 -14.11
N GLY A 161 5.66 26.70 -13.49
CA GLY A 161 6.95 27.15 -12.96
C GLY A 161 8.04 27.04 -14.01
N GLN A 162 8.35 25.81 -14.44
CA GLN A 162 9.43 25.53 -15.40
C GLN A 162 9.04 24.34 -16.29
N PRO A 163 9.55 24.27 -17.53
CA PRO A 163 9.37 23.08 -18.35
C PRO A 163 10.17 21.90 -17.77
N ILE A 164 9.54 20.73 -17.77
CA ILE A 164 10.14 19.44 -17.40
C ILE A 164 9.79 18.39 -18.46
N LEU A 165 10.38 17.20 -18.36
CA LEU A 165 9.92 16.04 -19.12
C LEU A 165 8.73 15.38 -18.44
N PHE A 166 7.75 14.90 -19.20
CA PHE A 166 6.67 14.05 -18.68
C PHE A 166 7.25 12.83 -17.95
N SER A 167 8.29 12.22 -18.51
CA SER A 167 9.02 11.12 -17.90
C SER A 167 9.59 11.50 -16.53
N HIS A 168 10.05 12.74 -16.35
CA HIS A 168 10.54 13.22 -15.06
C HIS A 168 9.39 13.32 -14.02
N TRP A 169 8.22 13.79 -14.44
CA TRP A 169 7.01 13.82 -13.61
C TRP A 169 6.56 12.40 -13.19
N MET A 170 6.51 11.45 -14.13
CA MET A 170 6.19 10.05 -13.83
C MET A 170 7.17 9.43 -12.83
N MET A 171 8.47 9.68 -13.00
CA MET A 171 9.49 9.13 -12.10
C MET A 171 9.38 9.66 -10.67
N ALA A 172 8.78 10.83 -10.43
CA ALA A 172 8.48 11.29 -9.07
C ALA A 172 7.57 10.30 -8.32
N TYR A 173 6.55 9.76 -8.99
CA TYR A 173 5.64 8.76 -8.43
C TYR A 173 6.30 7.40 -8.23
N PHE A 174 7.19 6.98 -9.12
CA PHE A 174 8.01 5.78 -8.90
C PHE A 174 8.76 5.85 -7.55
N TRP A 175 9.41 6.99 -7.27
CA TRP A 175 10.20 7.15 -6.04
C TRP A 175 9.33 7.34 -4.79
N MET A 176 8.09 7.83 -4.92
CA MET A 176 7.11 7.80 -3.81
C MET A 176 6.77 6.35 -3.45
N LEU A 177 6.39 5.55 -4.44
CA LEU A 177 6.05 4.13 -4.29
C LEU A 177 7.23 3.30 -3.76
N GLU A 178 8.47 3.65 -4.14
CA GLU A 178 9.68 2.99 -3.61
C GLU A 178 9.80 3.16 -2.10
N ARG A 179 9.50 4.36 -1.58
CA ARG A 179 9.50 4.61 -0.14
C ARG A 179 8.36 3.87 0.56
N ASP A 180 7.22 3.68 -0.12
CA ASP A 180 6.09 2.93 0.44
C ASP A 180 6.43 1.45 0.62
N ILE A 181 7.13 0.85 -0.34
CA ILE A 181 7.68 -0.50 -0.17
C ILE A 181 8.57 -0.58 1.06
N GLY A 182 9.50 0.38 1.24
CA GLY A 182 10.36 0.41 2.43
C GLY A 182 9.57 0.46 3.75
N ARG A 183 8.46 1.21 3.80
CA ARG A 183 7.57 1.24 4.98
C ARG A 183 6.94 -0.11 5.26
N PHE A 184 6.44 -0.79 4.23
CA PHE A 184 5.87 -2.12 4.37
C PHE A 184 6.91 -3.16 4.76
N GLU A 185 8.13 -3.09 4.22
CA GLU A 185 9.24 -3.95 4.62
C GLU A 185 9.63 -3.74 6.08
N ASP A 186 9.63 -2.50 6.55
CA ASP A 186 9.92 -2.18 7.94
C ASP A 186 8.83 -2.68 8.88
N ALA A 187 7.55 -2.44 8.56
CA ALA A 187 6.41 -2.96 9.32
C ALA A 187 6.43 -4.49 9.39
N TYR A 188 6.73 -5.15 8.26
CA TYR A 188 6.86 -6.60 8.19
C TYR A 188 7.89 -7.15 9.19
N LYS A 189 9.03 -6.48 9.39
CA LYS A 189 10.08 -6.95 10.33
C LYS A 189 9.55 -7.09 11.76
N ARG A 190 8.75 -6.13 12.22
CA ARG A 190 8.16 -6.14 13.58
C ARG A 190 6.93 -7.04 13.66
N LEU A 191 6.16 -7.13 12.57
CA LEU A 191 5.07 -8.09 12.42
C LEU A 191 5.55 -9.55 12.49
N ASN A 192 6.76 -9.84 11.99
CA ASN A 192 7.33 -11.18 11.87
C ASN A 192 7.90 -11.76 13.18
N VAL A 193 7.17 -11.57 14.29
CA VAL A 193 7.45 -12.14 15.62
C VAL A 193 6.27 -13.02 16.03
N CYS A 194 6.54 -14.27 16.44
CA CYS A 194 5.50 -15.26 16.72
C CYS A 194 4.86 -15.07 18.10
N PRO A 195 3.53 -14.96 18.21
CA PRO A 195 2.87 -14.79 19.50
C PRO A 195 2.60 -16.11 20.24
N LEU A 196 2.63 -17.27 19.56
CA LEU A 196 2.25 -18.54 20.17
C LEU A 196 3.12 -18.90 21.38
N GLY A 197 2.45 -19.44 22.39
CA GLY A 197 3.06 -19.81 23.67
C GLY A 197 2.98 -18.72 24.73
N ALA A 198 2.45 -17.54 24.40
CA ALA A 198 2.03 -16.56 25.40
C ALA A 198 0.76 -17.01 26.15
N ALA A 199 0.00 -17.95 25.57
CA ALA A 199 -1.28 -18.43 26.06
C ALA A 199 -2.18 -17.24 26.42
N ALA A 200 -2.81 -17.25 27.59
CA ALA A 200 -3.76 -16.18 27.95
C ALA A 200 -3.06 -14.83 28.19
N MET A 201 -1.87 -14.84 28.83
CA MET A 201 -1.07 -13.65 29.16
C MET A 201 0.24 -13.96 29.92
N ALA A 202 0.38 -15.15 30.50
CA ALA A 202 1.47 -15.50 31.42
C ALA A 202 2.36 -16.65 30.90
N GLY A 203 2.18 -17.07 29.65
CA GLY A 203 2.74 -18.31 29.14
C GLY A 203 2.00 -19.53 29.69
N THR A 204 2.70 -20.66 29.73
CA THR A 204 2.14 -21.97 30.09
C THR A 204 3.12 -22.77 30.95
N THR A 205 2.59 -23.65 31.80
CA THR A 205 3.40 -24.55 32.65
C THR A 205 3.86 -25.81 31.90
N PHE A 206 3.32 -26.06 30.71
CA PHE A 206 3.77 -27.14 29.85
C PHE A 206 5.13 -26.80 29.22
N PRO A 207 6.02 -27.79 29.02
CA PRO A 207 7.34 -27.57 28.43
C PRO A 207 7.23 -27.40 26.90
N ILE A 208 6.61 -26.30 26.44
CA ILE A 208 6.45 -26.02 25.01
C ILE A 208 7.75 -25.51 24.37
N ASP A 209 7.92 -25.75 23.07
CA ASP A 209 9.02 -25.19 22.28
C ASP A 209 8.51 -24.08 21.34
N ARG A 210 8.66 -22.82 21.79
CA ARG A 210 8.21 -21.65 21.03
C ARG A 210 9.08 -21.39 19.79
N GLU A 211 10.34 -21.82 19.79
CA GLU A 211 11.24 -21.66 18.65
C GLU A 211 10.84 -22.62 17.53
N MET A 212 10.49 -23.87 17.86
CA MET A 212 9.97 -24.85 16.91
C MET A 212 8.75 -24.31 16.17
N THR A 213 7.73 -23.86 16.92
CA THR A 213 6.50 -23.33 16.34
C THR A 213 6.75 -22.07 15.50
N SER A 214 7.60 -21.16 15.98
CA SER A 214 7.99 -19.95 15.25
C SER A 214 8.64 -20.29 13.90
N LYS A 215 9.63 -21.20 13.92
CA LYS A 215 10.39 -21.61 12.75
C LYS A 215 9.52 -22.32 11.71
N GLU A 216 8.62 -23.19 12.16
CA GLU A 216 7.71 -23.92 11.27
C GLU A 216 6.83 -22.97 10.43
N MET A 217 6.39 -21.86 11.03
CA MET A 217 5.55 -20.85 10.37
C MET A 217 6.36 -19.67 9.79
N GLY A 218 7.69 -19.79 9.71
CA GLY A 218 8.56 -18.80 9.10
C GLY A 218 8.70 -17.47 9.87
N PHE A 219 8.29 -17.42 11.14
CA PHE A 219 8.61 -16.28 12.00
C PHE A 219 10.11 -16.20 12.27
N GLU A 220 10.59 -14.99 12.56
CA GLU A 220 12.02 -14.79 12.85
C GLU A 220 12.40 -15.28 14.26
N ARG A 221 11.46 -15.16 15.20
CA ARG A 221 11.61 -15.51 16.62
C ARG A 221 10.24 -15.50 17.32
N PRO A 222 10.11 -16.14 18.50
CA PRO A 222 8.99 -15.89 19.40
C PRO A 222 9.07 -14.50 20.03
N SER A 223 7.92 -13.97 20.46
CA SER A 223 7.84 -12.75 21.26
C SER A 223 8.43 -12.95 22.66
N GLU A 224 8.97 -11.89 23.25
CA GLU A 224 9.75 -12.00 24.50
C GLU A 224 8.90 -11.94 25.77
N ASN A 225 7.77 -11.24 25.75
CA ASN A 225 6.94 -11.02 26.94
C ASN A 225 5.48 -11.36 26.62
N SER A 226 4.88 -12.28 27.38
CA SER A 226 3.53 -12.78 27.12
C SER A 226 2.42 -11.76 27.37
N VAL A 227 2.61 -10.80 28.29
CA VAL A 227 1.66 -9.71 28.56
C VAL A 227 1.64 -8.74 27.39
N ASP A 228 2.83 -8.32 26.95
CA ASP A 228 3.01 -7.48 25.76
C ASP A 228 2.46 -8.16 24.52
N THR A 229 2.86 -9.42 24.29
CA THR A 229 2.44 -10.22 23.13
C THR A 229 0.95 -10.17 22.92
N ILE A 230 0.17 -10.31 23.98
CA ILE A 230 -1.28 -10.38 23.93
C ILE A 230 -1.94 -9.00 23.87
N GLY A 231 -1.27 -7.97 24.41
CA GLY A 231 -1.76 -6.59 24.46
C GLY A 231 -1.32 -5.68 23.30
N ASP A 232 -0.34 -6.06 22.48
CA ASP A 232 0.15 -5.23 21.37
C ASP A 232 -0.74 -5.29 20.12
N ARG A 233 -0.90 -4.15 19.45
CA ARG A 233 -1.42 -4.01 18.06
C ARG A 233 -0.58 -3.07 17.20
N ASP A 234 0.64 -2.77 17.63
CA ASP A 234 1.55 -1.83 16.96
C ASP A 234 1.85 -2.29 15.53
N HIS A 235 2.00 -3.59 15.34
CA HIS A 235 2.24 -4.19 14.03
C HIS A 235 1.08 -3.96 13.03
N LEU A 236 -0.16 -3.88 13.49
CA LEU A 236 -1.32 -3.54 12.65
C LEU A 236 -1.41 -2.04 12.42
N ILE A 237 -1.19 -1.23 13.47
CA ILE A 237 -1.14 0.24 13.37
C ILE A 237 -0.07 0.69 12.36
N GLU A 238 1.12 0.08 12.39
CA GLU A 238 2.18 0.37 11.42
C GLU A 238 1.80 -0.04 9.99
N THR A 239 1.08 -1.16 9.83
CA THR A 239 0.57 -1.60 8.53
C THR A 239 -0.46 -0.62 7.98
N ASP A 240 -1.41 -0.18 8.81
CA ASP A 240 -2.40 0.84 8.45
C ASP A 240 -1.76 2.20 8.19
N SER A 241 -0.71 2.56 8.93
CA SER A 241 0.06 3.77 8.70
C SER A 241 0.77 3.75 7.34
N ALA A 242 1.42 2.64 7.00
CA ALA A 242 2.03 2.44 5.70
C ALA A 242 0.97 2.50 4.58
N ALA A 243 -0.20 1.89 4.80
CA ALA A 243 -1.30 1.90 3.85
C ALA A 243 -1.88 3.31 3.64
N ALA A 244 -2.08 4.07 4.72
CA ALA A 244 -2.54 5.46 4.67
C ALA A 244 -1.55 6.34 3.89
N ILE A 245 -0.25 6.24 4.15
CA ILE A 245 0.75 7.03 3.41
C ILE A 245 0.77 6.63 1.93
N CYS A 246 0.70 5.34 1.60
CA CYS A 246 0.62 4.89 0.21
C CYS A 246 -0.63 5.43 -0.48
N MET A 247 -1.80 5.36 0.15
CA MET A 247 -3.05 5.92 -0.37
C MET A 247 -2.98 7.44 -0.57
N MET A 248 -2.23 8.16 0.26
CA MET A 248 -1.96 9.59 0.07
C MET A 248 -1.10 9.86 -1.17
N HIS A 249 -0.11 9.02 -1.48
CA HIS A 249 0.62 9.15 -2.75
C HIS A 249 -0.27 8.83 -3.96
N LEU A 250 -1.10 7.77 -3.87
CA LEU A 250 -2.04 7.43 -4.94
C LEU A 250 -3.08 8.53 -5.17
N SER A 251 -3.59 9.15 -4.09
CA SER A 251 -4.57 10.23 -4.20
C SER A 251 -3.98 11.47 -4.88
N ARG A 252 -2.70 11.79 -4.65
CA ARG A 252 -2.00 12.87 -5.35
C ARG A 252 -1.87 12.61 -6.84
N LEU A 253 -1.49 11.40 -7.23
CA LEU A 253 -1.46 11.01 -8.65
C LEU A 253 -2.85 11.11 -9.27
N CYS A 254 -3.86 10.60 -8.57
CA CYS A 254 -5.24 10.63 -9.04
C CYS A 254 -5.78 12.06 -9.17
N GLU A 255 -5.45 12.98 -8.26
CA GLU A 255 -5.77 14.41 -8.38
C GLU A 255 -5.24 14.99 -9.69
N GLU A 256 -3.96 14.76 -9.97
CA GLU A 256 -3.33 15.26 -11.18
C GLU A 256 -3.92 14.62 -12.43
N ILE A 257 -4.27 13.33 -12.42
CA ILE A 257 -5.00 12.68 -13.52
C ILE A 257 -6.37 13.34 -13.75
N VAL A 258 -7.15 13.57 -12.68
CA VAL A 258 -8.47 14.24 -12.79
C VAL A 258 -8.32 15.64 -13.41
N LEU A 259 -7.33 16.42 -12.94
CA LEU A 259 -7.06 17.75 -13.48
C LEU A 259 -6.60 17.69 -14.94
N PHE A 260 -5.63 16.83 -15.25
CA PHE A 260 -4.98 16.77 -16.56
C PHE A 260 -5.82 16.09 -17.64
N THR A 261 -6.90 15.41 -17.28
CA THR A 261 -7.91 14.87 -18.20
C THR A 261 -9.09 15.81 -18.43
N SER A 262 -9.16 16.92 -17.69
CA SER A 262 -10.20 17.94 -17.88
C SER A 262 -10.16 18.52 -19.30
N GLN A 263 -11.32 18.99 -19.78
CA GLN A 263 -11.45 19.57 -21.12
C GLN A 263 -10.59 20.83 -21.32
N ASP A 264 -10.32 21.57 -20.24
CA ASP A 264 -9.54 22.82 -20.29
C ASP A 264 -8.02 22.58 -20.33
N ILE A 265 -7.54 21.46 -19.79
CA ILE A 265 -6.10 21.13 -19.70
C ILE A 265 -5.72 20.06 -20.72
N HIS A 266 -6.40 18.92 -20.69
CA HIS A 266 -6.32 17.85 -21.67
C HIS A 266 -4.89 17.38 -22.02
N PHE A 267 -4.03 17.23 -21.01
CA PHE A 267 -2.71 16.60 -21.19
C PHE A 267 -2.82 15.09 -21.31
N PHE A 268 -3.85 14.47 -20.74
CA PHE A 268 -4.07 13.03 -20.79
C PHE A 268 -5.45 12.70 -21.36
N ASP A 269 -5.53 11.54 -22.02
CA ASP A 269 -6.80 10.87 -22.30
C ASP A 269 -6.78 9.47 -21.68
N LEU A 270 -7.84 9.14 -20.95
CA LEU A 270 -8.04 7.84 -20.31
C LEU A 270 -8.78 6.91 -21.27
N SER A 271 -8.59 5.60 -21.19
CA SER A 271 -9.39 4.69 -22.01
C SER A 271 -10.84 4.61 -21.50
N ASP A 272 -11.77 4.39 -22.41
CA ASP A 272 -13.22 4.42 -22.10
C ASP A 272 -13.63 3.37 -21.05
N ASP A 273 -12.92 2.24 -20.98
CA ASP A 273 -13.16 1.17 -20.00
C ASP A 273 -12.68 1.50 -18.57
N PHE A 274 -12.00 2.64 -18.38
CA PHE A 274 -11.65 3.20 -17.06
C PHE A 274 -12.38 4.52 -16.77
N CYS A 275 -13.33 4.90 -17.62
CA CYS A 275 -14.18 6.07 -17.44
C CYS A 275 -15.65 5.65 -17.36
N THR A 276 -16.49 6.56 -16.86
CA THR A 276 -17.95 6.43 -17.06
C THR A 276 -18.51 7.64 -17.78
N GLY A 277 -19.68 7.46 -18.39
CA GLY A 277 -20.46 8.54 -18.96
C GLY A 277 -21.35 9.25 -17.93
N SER A 278 -22.12 10.25 -18.38
CA SER A 278 -23.26 10.78 -17.62
C SER A 278 -24.56 10.22 -18.18
N SER A 279 -25.54 9.97 -17.30
CA SER A 279 -26.90 9.57 -17.70
C SER A 279 -27.65 10.65 -18.47
N ILE A 280 -27.22 11.93 -18.40
CA ILE A 280 -27.89 13.08 -19.03
C ILE A 280 -26.99 13.84 -20.01
N MET A 281 -25.67 13.88 -19.78
CA MET A 281 -24.71 14.61 -20.62
C MET A 281 -23.90 13.64 -21.50
N PRO A 282 -24.25 13.48 -22.80
CA PRO A 282 -23.59 12.50 -23.67
C PRO A 282 -22.12 12.82 -23.98
N ASN A 283 -21.69 14.06 -23.76
CA ASN A 283 -20.31 14.51 -23.97
C ASN A 283 -19.38 14.26 -22.76
N LYS A 284 -19.91 13.76 -21.63
CA LYS A 284 -19.14 13.63 -20.38
C LYS A 284 -18.37 12.31 -20.33
N LYS A 285 -17.05 12.38 -20.17
CA LYS A 285 -16.15 11.27 -19.87
C LYS A 285 -15.52 11.50 -18.51
N ASN A 286 -15.93 10.73 -17.50
CA ASN A 286 -15.58 10.95 -16.11
C ASN A 286 -14.35 10.11 -15.69
N PRO A 287 -13.36 10.68 -14.98
CA PRO A 287 -12.25 9.94 -14.41
C PRO A 287 -12.63 9.27 -13.06
N ASP A 288 -13.77 8.56 -12.99
CA ASP A 288 -14.34 8.11 -11.70
C ASP A 288 -13.42 7.19 -10.90
N ILE A 289 -12.55 6.42 -11.58
CA ILE A 289 -11.60 5.53 -10.90
C ILE A 289 -10.60 6.37 -10.08
N ALA A 290 -10.05 7.42 -10.67
CA ALA A 290 -9.14 8.33 -9.97
C ALA A 290 -9.86 9.06 -8.83
N GLU A 291 -11.10 9.53 -9.05
CA GLU A 291 -11.90 10.16 -8.01
C GLU A 291 -12.23 9.21 -6.85
N LYS A 292 -12.57 7.95 -7.15
CA LYS A 292 -12.84 6.91 -6.15
C LYS A 292 -11.60 6.56 -5.34
N ILE A 293 -10.42 6.44 -5.96
CA ILE A 293 -9.17 6.20 -5.23
C ILE A 293 -8.87 7.38 -4.30
N ARG A 294 -9.05 8.62 -4.77
CA ARG A 294 -8.90 9.82 -3.94
C ARG A 294 -9.86 9.82 -2.74
N GLY A 295 -11.14 9.48 -2.94
CA GLY A 295 -12.11 9.35 -1.84
C GLY A 295 -11.78 8.21 -0.87
N LYS A 296 -11.28 7.08 -1.39
CA LYS A 296 -10.87 5.92 -0.59
C LYS A 296 -9.68 6.21 0.33
N ALA A 297 -8.83 7.18 0.00
CA ALA A 297 -7.76 7.60 0.90
C ALA A 297 -8.31 8.06 2.26
N GLY A 298 -9.40 8.84 2.27
CA GLY A 298 -10.04 9.28 3.52
C GLY A 298 -10.55 8.12 4.38
N ARG A 299 -11.01 7.03 3.77
CA ARG A 299 -11.44 5.82 4.49
C ARG A 299 -10.28 5.14 5.19
N VAL A 300 -9.16 4.94 4.49
CA VAL A 300 -7.96 4.32 5.06
C VAL A 300 -7.36 5.19 6.18
N PHE A 301 -7.45 6.53 6.06
CA PHE A 301 -7.03 7.44 7.14
C PHE A 301 -7.92 7.26 8.39
N GLY A 302 -9.23 7.10 8.18
CA GLY A 302 -10.19 6.82 9.24
C GLY A 302 -9.90 5.50 9.95
N ASN A 303 -9.57 4.45 9.22
CA ASN A 303 -9.19 3.15 9.78
C ASN A 303 -7.96 3.26 10.69
N LEU A 304 -6.90 3.95 10.23
CA LEU A 304 -5.72 4.22 11.08
C LEU A 304 -6.10 4.99 12.34
N GLN A 305 -6.94 6.02 12.22
CA GLN A 305 -7.38 6.81 13.38
C GLN A 305 -8.20 5.95 14.36
N ALA A 306 -9.04 5.05 13.86
CA ALA A 306 -9.80 4.11 14.68
C ALA A 306 -8.85 3.19 15.46
N MET A 307 -7.85 2.60 14.81
CA MET A 307 -6.84 1.75 15.44
C MET A 307 -6.05 2.47 16.55
N LEU A 308 -5.57 3.69 16.27
CA LEU A 308 -4.87 4.51 17.26
C LEU A 308 -5.77 4.86 18.46
N THR A 309 -7.06 5.14 18.20
CA THR A 309 -8.01 5.53 19.23
C THR A 309 -8.44 4.34 20.08
N MET A 310 -8.63 3.17 19.46
CA MET A 310 -8.93 1.92 20.14
C MET A 310 -7.82 1.56 21.13
N MET A 311 -6.56 1.61 20.70
CA MET A 311 -5.43 1.29 21.58
C MET A 311 -5.15 2.34 22.65
N LYS A 312 -5.65 3.58 22.50
CA LYS A 312 -5.33 4.69 23.39
C LYS A 312 -5.95 4.51 24.78
N GLY A 313 -5.10 4.17 25.75
CA GLY A 313 -5.46 4.14 27.17
C GLY A 313 -6.07 2.82 27.63
N LEU A 314 -6.01 1.76 26.82
CA LEU A 314 -6.32 0.41 27.29
C LEU A 314 -5.29 -0.05 28.34
N PRO A 315 -5.71 -0.69 29.44
CA PRO A 315 -4.79 -1.33 30.36
C PRO A 315 -4.19 -2.59 29.74
N LEU A 316 -3.05 -3.06 30.24
CA LEU A 316 -2.56 -4.39 29.90
C LEU A 316 -3.46 -5.47 30.53
N ALA A 317 -3.64 -6.66 29.93
CA ALA A 317 -3.00 -7.18 28.71
C ALA A 317 -3.96 -7.23 27.51
N PHE A 318 -4.85 -8.23 27.47
CA PHE A 318 -5.93 -8.33 26.48
C PHE A 318 -7.18 -7.63 26.97
N ASN A 319 -7.84 -6.89 26.09
CA ASN A 319 -9.19 -6.39 26.29
C ASN A 319 -10.02 -6.71 25.04
N THR A 320 -11.31 -7.00 25.23
CA THR A 320 -12.22 -7.30 24.10
C THR A 320 -12.32 -6.13 23.12
N ASP A 321 -12.06 -4.89 23.55
CA ASP A 321 -11.88 -3.73 22.66
C ASP A 321 -10.95 -4.03 21.47
N MET A 322 -9.93 -4.88 21.68
CA MET A 322 -8.96 -5.28 20.66
C MET A 322 -9.52 -6.27 19.62
N SER A 323 -10.79 -6.68 19.68
CA SER A 323 -11.45 -7.42 18.59
C SER A 323 -11.79 -6.53 17.40
N GLU A 324 -11.89 -5.21 17.62
CA GLU A 324 -12.11 -4.17 16.61
C GLU A 324 -10.86 -3.90 15.75
N ASP A 325 -9.80 -4.70 15.91
CA ASP A 325 -8.56 -4.56 15.16
C ASP A 325 -8.66 -5.06 13.71
N LYS A 326 -9.50 -6.09 13.48
CA LYS A 326 -9.55 -6.83 12.22
C LYS A 326 -10.19 -6.04 11.10
N GLU A 327 -11.39 -5.52 11.31
CA GLU A 327 -12.16 -4.79 10.30
C GLU A 327 -11.41 -3.59 9.69
N PRO A 328 -10.88 -2.64 10.48
CA PRO A 328 -10.14 -1.51 9.92
C PRO A 328 -8.88 -1.96 9.18
N THR A 329 -8.15 -2.93 9.72
CA THR A 329 -6.93 -3.47 9.09
C THR A 329 -7.25 -4.13 7.74
N PHE A 330 -8.25 -5.02 7.73
CA PHE A 330 -8.67 -5.76 6.54
C PHE A 330 -9.22 -4.83 5.47
N ASP A 331 -9.99 -3.82 5.87
CA ASP A 331 -10.52 -2.83 4.94
C ASP A 331 -9.43 -1.94 4.33
N SER A 332 -8.43 -1.54 5.13
CA SER A 332 -7.26 -0.80 4.65
C SER A 332 -6.47 -1.61 3.62
N ILE A 333 -6.20 -2.89 3.91
CA ILE A 333 -5.51 -3.82 3.01
C ILE A 333 -6.28 -3.98 1.70
N ASP A 334 -7.57 -4.31 1.76
CA ASP A 334 -8.40 -4.55 0.57
C ASP A 334 -8.51 -3.28 -0.28
N THR A 335 -8.72 -2.13 0.37
CA THR A 335 -8.87 -0.83 -0.30
C THR A 335 -7.58 -0.44 -1.01
N LEU A 336 -6.43 -0.55 -0.35
CA LEU A 336 -5.14 -0.23 -0.96
C LEU A 336 -4.81 -1.20 -2.10
N HIS A 337 -4.92 -2.50 -1.85
CA HIS A 337 -4.56 -3.52 -2.84
C HIS A 337 -5.41 -3.40 -4.10
N MET A 338 -6.72 -3.19 -3.97
CA MET A 338 -7.59 -2.93 -5.11
C MET A 338 -7.25 -1.62 -5.84
N SER A 339 -6.93 -0.55 -5.10
CA SER A 339 -6.54 0.73 -5.69
C SER A 339 -5.27 0.63 -6.52
N LEU A 340 -4.26 -0.12 -6.04
CA LEU A 340 -3.04 -0.42 -6.81
C LEU A 340 -3.35 -1.24 -8.07
N ARG A 341 -4.15 -2.31 -7.93
CA ARG A 341 -4.49 -3.23 -9.03
C ARG A 341 -5.29 -2.57 -10.14
N ILE A 342 -6.19 -1.64 -9.82
CA ILE A 342 -7.00 -0.94 -10.83
C ILE A 342 -6.25 0.24 -11.47
N LEU A 343 -5.38 0.91 -10.70
CA LEU A 343 -4.60 2.04 -11.20
C LEU A 343 -3.57 1.60 -12.25
N LYS A 344 -2.98 0.42 -12.09
CA LYS A 344 -2.03 -0.15 -13.05
C LYS A 344 -2.58 -0.17 -14.49
N PRO A 345 -3.64 -0.93 -14.83
CA PRO A 345 -4.15 -0.98 -16.20
C PRO A 345 -4.76 0.34 -16.68
N MET A 346 -5.25 1.19 -15.76
CA MET A 346 -5.67 2.56 -16.12
C MET A 346 -4.49 3.38 -16.66
N LEU A 347 -3.34 3.34 -15.96
CA LEU A 347 -2.13 4.00 -16.42
C LEU A 347 -1.59 3.35 -17.69
N GLU A 348 -1.58 2.02 -17.82
CA GLU A 348 -1.12 1.33 -19.03
C GLU A 348 -1.85 1.82 -20.29
N LYS A 349 -3.17 2.06 -20.19
CA LYS A 349 -4.00 2.51 -21.30
C LYS A 349 -4.09 4.03 -21.46
N MET A 350 -3.68 4.81 -20.45
CA MET A 350 -3.63 6.27 -20.53
C MET A 350 -2.70 6.73 -21.66
N THR A 351 -3.15 7.71 -22.43
CA THR A 351 -2.35 8.36 -23.48
C THR A 351 -2.01 9.79 -23.10
N VAL A 352 -0.87 10.29 -23.58
CA VAL A 352 -0.40 11.66 -23.33
C VAL A 352 -0.58 12.47 -24.62
N ASN A 353 -1.27 13.59 -24.51
CA ASN A 353 -1.38 14.59 -25.56
C ASN A 353 -0.12 15.48 -25.52
N ALA A 354 0.91 15.07 -26.26
CA ALA A 354 2.21 15.74 -26.26
C ALA A 354 2.13 17.21 -26.73
N ASP A 355 1.23 17.52 -27.66
CA ASP A 355 1.04 18.88 -28.17
C ASP A 355 0.45 19.79 -27.09
N GLN A 356 -0.62 19.36 -26.41
CA GLN A 356 -1.20 20.13 -25.30
C GLN A 356 -0.24 20.26 -24.13
N ALA A 357 0.48 19.18 -23.79
CA ALA A 357 1.50 19.22 -22.75
C ALA A 357 2.63 20.21 -23.09
N ARG A 358 3.12 20.23 -24.34
CA ARG A 358 4.10 21.22 -24.80
C ARG A 358 3.57 22.64 -24.71
N LEU A 359 2.34 22.89 -25.16
CA LEU A 359 1.70 24.19 -25.03
C LEU A 359 1.61 24.61 -23.56
N GLY A 360 1.21 23.70 -22.67
CA GLY A 360 1.18 23.93 -21.23
C GLY A 360 2.55 24.28 -20.64
N ALA A 361 3.60 23.57 -21.07
CA ALA A 361 4.98 23.77 -20.63
C ALA A 361 5.54 25.15 -21.00
N GLY A 362 5.06 25.75 -22.11
CA GLY A 362 5.44 27.10 -22.53
C GLY A 362 4.62 28.23 -21.90
N ARG A 363 3.54 27.94 -21.18
CA ARG A 363 2.69 28.99 -20.57
C ARG A 363 3.41 29.72 -19.45
N GLY A 364 3.01 30.98 -19.24
CA GLY A 364 3.41 31.75 -18.05
C GLY A 364 4.88 32.15 -18.03
N TYR A 365 5.53 32.26 -19.19
CA TYR A 365 6.94 32.64 -19.30
C TYR A 365 7.86 31.67 -18.55
N SER A 366 7.61 30.36 -18.69
CA SER A 366 8.29 29.29 -17.94
C SER A 366 9.81 29.20 -18.17
N ASN A 367 10.31 29.83 -19.23
CA ASN A 367 11.72 30.00 -19.57
C ASN A 367 12.35 31.29 -19.01
N ALA A 368 11.61 32.09 -18.24
CA ALA A 368 12.14 33.32 -17.63
C ALA A 368 13.31 33.04 -16.67
N THR A 369 13.27 31.94 -15.91
CA THR A 369 14.40 31.59 -15.03
C THR A 369 15.65 31.31 -15.85
N ASP A 370 15.51 30.62 -16.99
CA ASP A 370 16.61 30.30 -17.89
C ASP A 370 17.20 31.57 -18.51
N LEU A 371 16.37 32.57 -18.86
CA LEU A 371 16.85 33.90 -19.27
C LEU A 371 17.63 34.61 -18.15
N ALA A 372 17.23 34.45 -16.88
CA ALA A 372 17.98 35.01 -15.75
C ALA A 372 19.32 34.28 -15.57
N ASP A 373 19.36 32.95 -15.74
CA ASP A 373 20.57 32.15 -15.71
C ASP A 373 21.52 32.50 -16.88
N TYR A 374 20.98 32.80 -18.06
CA TYR A 374 21.75 33.30 -19.21
C TYR A 374 22.50 34.59 -18.86
N LEU A 375 21.81 35.57 -18.30
CA LEU A 375 22.41 36.83 -17.87
C LEU A 375 23.44 36.61 -16.74
N ALA A 376 23.14 35.69 -15.81
CA ALA A 376 24.07 35.32 -14.75
C ALA A 376 25.36 34.68 -15.28
N ARG A 377 25.26 33.82 -16.30
CA ARG A 377 26.42 33.24 -17.00
C ARG A 377 27.28 34.29 -17.71
N LYS A 378 26.71 35.42 -18.09
CA LYS A 378 27.43 36.59 -18.63
C LYS A 378 27.98 37.53 -17.55
N GLY A 379 27.97 37.11 -16.28
CA GLY A 379 28.61 37.81 -15.16
C GLY A 379 27.70 38.78 -14.41
N ILE A 380 26.42 38.87 -14.75
CA ILE A 380 25.47 39.72 -14.01
C ILE A 380 25.06 39.00 -12.71
N PRO A 381 25.13 39.65 -11.54
CA PRO A 381 24.64 39.05 -10.31
C PRO A 381 23.18 38.58 -10.43
N PHE A 382 22.86 37.36 -9.97
CA PHE A 382 21.55 36.74 -10.23
C PHE A 382 20.34 37.60 -9.82
N ARG A 383 20.43 38.35 -8.70
CA ARG A 383 19.34 39.26 -8.29
C ARG A 383 19.11 40.39 -9.30
N GLN A 384 20.17 40.90 -9.90
CA GLN A 384 20.09 41.90 -10.96
C GLN A 384 19.55 41.27 -12.25
N ALA A 385 20.04 40.09 -12.63
CA ALA A 385 19.51 39.33 -13.77
C ALA A 385 18.00 39.09 -13.62
N HIS A 386 17.55 38.58 -12.47
CA HIS A 386 16.15 38.38 -12.14
C HIS A 386 15.33 39.67 -12.26
N HIS A 387 15.84 40.81 -11.78
CA HIS A 387 15.15 42.09 -11.90
C HIS A 387 15.01 42.54 -13.37
N ILE A 388 16.07 42.38 -14.18
CA ILE A 388 16.03 42.65 -15.63
C ILE A 388 14.97 41.77 -16.29
N VAL A 389 14.97 40.46 -16.02
CA VAL A 389 13.97 39.53 -16.55
C VAL A 389 12.56 39.87 -16.10
N GLY A 390 12.37 40.31 -14.86
CA GLY A 390 11.07 40.78 -14.38
C GLY A 390 10.50 41.93 -15.23
N HIS A 391 11.36 42.86 -15.68
CA HIS A 391 10.96 43.93 -16.59
C HIS A 391 10.66 43.43 -18.00
N ILE A 392 11.44 42.46 -18.50
CA ILE A 392 11.20 41.82 -19.80
C ILE A 392 9.84 41.09 -19.77
N VAL A 393 9.56 40.29 -18.74
CA VAL A 393 8.27 39.60 -18.58
C VAL A 393 7.12 40.62 -18.50
N ASN A 394 7.29 41.71 -17.75
CA ASN A 394 6.29 42.78 -17.70
C ASN A 394 6.04 43.40 -19.09
N TYR A 395 7.10 43.60 -19.87
CA TYR A 395 7.00 44.05 -21.25
C TYR A 395 6.23 43.07 -22.12
N CYS A 396 6.55 41.77 -22.05
CA CYS A 396 5.84 40.71 -22.78
C CYS A 396 4.34 40.70 -22.46
N VAL A 397 3.98 40.80 -21.17
CA VAL A 397 2.58 40.85 -20.72
C VAL A 397 1.86 42.05 -21.33
N LYS A 398 2.46 43.24 -21.28
CA LYS A 398 1.86 44.47 -21.82
C LYS A 398 1.67 44.44 -23.33
N HIS A 399 2.53 43.74 -24.05
CA HIS A 399 2.50 43.65 -25.51
C HIS A 399 1.87 42.36 -26.03
N ASN A 400 1.32 41.52 -25.14
CA ASN A 400 0.71 40.23 -25.47
C ASN A 400 1.62 39.36 -26.38
N THR A 401 2.89 39.28 -26.01
CA THR A 401 3.91 38.46 -26.69
C THR A 401 4.59 37.51 -25.71
N ASP A 402 5.37 36.57 -26.24
CA ASP A 402 6.16 35.59 -25.48
C ASP A 402 7.64 35.92 -25.55
N LEU A 403 8.42 35.43 -24.58
CA LEU A 403 9.88 35.63 -24.55
C LEU A 403 10.54 35.12 -25.85
N GLU A 404 10.11 33.96 -26.35
CA GLU A 404 10.68 33.37 -27.59
C GLU A 404 10.41 34.22 -28.85
N LYS A 405 9.40 35.10 -28.83
CA LYS A 405 8.96 35.92 -29.98
C LYS A 405 9.55 37.32 -29.99
N MET A 406 10.19 37.76 -28.90
CA MET A 406 10.85 39.07 -28.84
C MET A 406 12.05 39.14 -29.77
N THR A 407 12.22 40.24 -30.49
CA THR A 407 13.41 40.51 -31.33
C THR A 407 14.63 40.84 -30.46
N LEU A 408 15.83 40.65 -31.03
CA LEU A 408 17.07 41.03 -30.35
C LEU A 408 17.11 42.52 -29.99
N GLU A 409 16.58 43.39 -30.85
CA GLU A 409 16.50 44.83 -30.59
C GLU A 409 15.60 45.15 -29.40
N GLU A 410 14.49 44.43 -29.22
CA GLU A 410 13.64 44.56 -28.02
C GLU A 410 14.38 44.09 -26.76
N TYR A 411 15.12 42.97 -26.84
CA TYR A 411 15.93 42.50 -25.72
C TYR A 411 17.04 43.49 -25.33
N LYS A 412 17.71 44.10 -26.31
CA LYS A 412 18.77 45.10 -26.12
C LYS A 412 18.29 46.34 -25.34
N GLN A 413 16.99 46.64 -25.33
CA GLN A 413 16.43 47.73 -24.50
C GLN A 413 16.56 47.47 -22.99
N PHE A 414 16.71 46.21 -22.57
CA PHE A 414 16.77 45.81 -21.16
C PHE A 414 18.19 45.49 -20.69
N SER A 415 19.06 44.97 -21.57
CA SER A 415 20.45 44.66 -21.24
C SER A 415 21.31 44.47 -22.49
N ASP A 416 22.44 45.17 -22.56
CA ASP A 416 23.42 45.01 -23.64
C ASP A 416 24.08 43.62 -23.67
N ALA A 417 24.04 42.91 -22.54
CA ALA A 417 24.58 41.56 -22.42
C ALA A 417 23.75 40.51 -23.19
N ILE A 418 22.54 40.84 -23.64
CA ILE A 418 21.73 39.92 -24.46
C ILE A 418 22.22 39.96 -25.91
N GLU A 419 22.54 38.79 -26.44
CA GLU A 419 23.08 38.56 -27.79
C GLU A 419 22.15 37.63 -28.58
N SER A 420 22.46 37.41 -29.87
CA SER A 420 21.62 36.65 -30.79
C SER A 420 21.41 35.18 -30.39
N ASP A 421 22.31 34.63 -29.57
CA ASP A 421 22.22 33.26 -29.02
C ASP A 421 21.04 33.08 -28.05
N ILE A 422 20.39 34.16 -27.61
CA ILE A 422 19.31 34.09 -26.64
C ILE A 422 18.15 33.23 -27.11
N HIS A 423 17.79 33.31 -28.39
CA HIS A 423 16.66 32.58 -28.96
C HIS A 423 16.85 31.07 -28.91
N GLU A 424 18.09 30.59 -28.99
CA GLU A 424 18.41 29.17 -28.85
C GLU A 424 18.43 28.78 -27.36
N PHE A 425 18.96 29.65 -26.51
CA PHE A 425 19.16 29.39 -25.08
C PHE A 425 17.85 29.22 -24.29
N ILE A 426 16.79 29.95 -24.65
CA ILE A 426 15.53 29.97 -23.90
C ILE A 426 14.43 29.07 -24.50
N THR A 427 14.74 28.29 -25.54
CA THR A 427 13.81 27.27 -26.04
C THR A 427 13.47 26.27 -24.93
N LEU A 428 12.24 25.73 -24.93
CA LEU A 428 11.85 24.71 -23.94
C LEU A 428 12.83 23.53 -23.91
N GLU A 429 13.31 23.10 -25.08
CA GLU A 429 14.35 22.08 -25.25
C GLU A 429 15.65 22.44 -24.53
N ALA A 430 16.18 23.64 -24.78
CA ALA A 430 17.42 24.10 -24.15
C ALA A 430 17.26 24.21 -22.63
N CYS A 431 16.14 24.77 -22.17
CA CYS A 431 15.80 24.86 -20.76
C CYS A 431 15.83 23.48 -20.09
N VAL A 432 15.09 22.50 -20.63
CA VAL A 432 15.06 21.14 -20.09
C VAL A 432 16.45 20.50 -20.13
N ALA A 433 17.15 20.60 -21.26
CA ALA A 433 18.48 20.01 -21.45
C ALA A 433 19.56 20.63 -20.54
N ALA A 434 19.38 21.87 -20.08
CA ALA A 434 20.32 22.55 -19.19
C ALA A 434 20.23 22.07 -17.73
N ARG A 435 19.11 21.48 -17.30
CA ARG A 435 18.85 21.02 -15.92
C ARG A 435 19.48 19.65 -15.64
N ARG A 436 20.82 19.59 -15.72
CA ARG A 436 21.65 18.38 -15.62
C ARG A 436 22.16 18.04 -14.21
N SER A 437 21.68 18.75 -13.19
CA SER A 437 22.02 18.40 -11.81
C SER A 437 21.46 17.01 -11.47
N PHE A 438 22.06 16.33 -10.49
CA PHE A 438 21.57 15.03 -10.06
C PHE A 438 20.08 15.10 -9.69
N GLY A 439 19.27 14.23 -10.30
CA GLY A 439 17.82 14.24 -10.13
C GLY A 439 17.09 15.28 -11.00
N GLY A 440 17.79 16.02 -11.85
CA GLY A 440 17.23 17.00 -12.78
C GLY A 440 16.43 16.37 -13.93
N THR A 441 15.82 17.24 -14.72
CA THR A 441 14.87 16.86 -15.79
C THR A 441 15.52 16.70 -17.17
N ALA A 442 16.80 17.00 -17.32
CA ALA A 442 17.51 16.79 -18.58
C ALA A 442 17.37 15.32 -19.05
N PRO A 443 17.25 15.04 -20.37
CA PRO A 443 16.99 13.69 -20.88
C PRO A 443 17.96 12.65 -20.33
N GLU A 444 19.26 12.95 -20.29
CA GLU A 444 20.29 12.07 -19.74
C GLU A 444 20.06 11.77 -18.25
N CYS A 445 19.66 12.76 -17.45
CA CYS A 445 19.38 12.59 -16.03
C CYS A 445 18.14 11.73 -15.78
N VAL A 446 17.11 11.87 -16.63
CA VAL A 446 15.89 11.06 -16.52
C VAL A 446 16.15 9.63 -16.96
N THR A 447 16.92 9.41 -18.03
CA THR A 447 17.40 8.07 -18.40
C THR A 447 18.15 7.40 -17.26
N GLU A 448 19.09 8.10 -16.61
CA GLU A 448 19.77 7.57 -15.44
C GLU A 448 18.82 7.24 -14.27
N GLN A 449 17.79 8.06 -14.05
CA GLN A 449 16.77 7.78 -13.03
C GLN A 449 15.98 6.52 -13.35
N ILE A 450 15.61 6.31 -14.61
CA ILE A 450 14.91 5.12 -15.09
C ILE A 450 15.80 3.88 -14.93
N GLU A 451 17.08 3.95 -15.28
CA GLU A 451 17.99 2.81 -15.10
C GLU A 451 18.17 2.45 -13.61
N ARG A 452 18.30 3.45 -12.73
CA ARG A 452 18.29 3.22 -11.28
C ARG A 452 16.98 2.60 -10.80
N ALA A 453 15.85 3.02 -11.36
CA ALA A 453 14.53 2.49 -11.04
C ALA A 453 14.36 1.03 -11.50
N LYS A 454 14.79 0.69 -12.72
CA LYS A 454 14.82 -0.68 -13.23
C LYS A 454 15.69 -1.60 -12.37
N ALA A 455 16.85 -1.10 -11.91
CA ALA A 455 17.69 -1.85 -10.99
C ALA A 455 16.95 -2.19 -9.68
N ARG A 456 16.09 -1.30 -9.16
CA ARG A 456 15.24 -1.59 -7.98
C ARG A 456 14.23 -2.70 -8.24
N LEU A 457 13.66 -2.79 -9.45
CA LEU A 457 12.71 -3.86 -9.79
C LEU A 457 13.32 -5.26 -9.80
N THR A 458 14.65 -5.36 -9.98
CA THR A 458 15.36 -6.65 -9.93
C THR A 458 15.63 -7.14 -8.50
N ILE A 459 15.46 -6.26 -7.50
CA ILE A 459 15.62 -6.64 -6.10
C ILE A 459 14.48 -7.55 -5.71
N ILE A 460 14.79 -8.84 -5.55
CA ILE A 460 13.87 -9.78 -4.92
C ILE A 460 13.80 -9.42 -3.44
N HIS A 461 12.66 -8.89 -3.00
CA HIS A 461 12.45 -8.64 -1.58
C HIS A 461 12.48 -9.97 -0.84
N ARG A 462 13.45 -10.10 0.08
CA ARG A 462 13.68 -11.33 0.86
C ARG A 462 12.41 -11.81 1.56
N ILE A 463 11.54 -10.88 1.95
CA ILE A 463 10.25 -11.18 2.59
C ILE A 463 9.31 -11.96 1.66
N ILE A 464 9.25 -11.64 0.36
CA ILE A 464 8.39 -12.35 -0.61
C ILE A 464 8.87 -13.79 -0.81
N THR A 465 10.19 -14.00 -0.84
CA THR A 465 10.76 -15.36 -0.98
C THR A 465 10.60 -16.18 0.29
N LYS A 466 10.76 -15.57 1.46
CA LYS A 466 10.57 -16.23 2.76
C LYS A 466 9.13 -16.69 2.97
N GLU A 467 8.16 -15.91 2.50
CA GLU A 467 6.74 -16.23 2.65
C GLU A 467 6.26 -17.33 1.71
N ALA A 468 6.88 -17.51 0.53
CA ALA A 468 6.40 -18.43 -0.51
C ALA A 468 5.99 -19.85 -0.02
N PRO A 469 6.67 -20.51 0.93
CA PRO A 469 6.24 -21.80 1.48
C PRO A 469 4.97 -21.72 2.34
N CYS A 470 4.82 -20.68 3.16
CA CYS A 470 3.61 -20.40 3.93
C CYS A 470 2.45 -20.02 3.00
N LEU A 471 2.74 -19.21 1.96
CA LEU A 471 1.78 -18.81 0.94
C LEU A 471 1.28 -19.96 0.09
N ASN A 472 2.14 -20.89 -0.32
CA ASN A 472 1.72 -22.02 -1.16
C ASN A 472 0.84 -23.04 -0.41
N LYS A 473 0.90 -23.08 0.93
CA LYS A 473 -0.03 -23.88 1.76
C LYS A 473 -1.38 -23.18 1.97
N GLY A 474 -1.44 -21.84 1.92
CA GLY A 474 -2.68 -21.06 2.00
C GLY A 474 -3.31 -20.67 0.64
N ARG A 475 -2.60 -20.83 -0.48
CA ARG A 475 -3.01 -20.33 -1.81
C ARG A 475 -4.14 -21.11 -2.49
N ASN A 476 -4.37 -22.37 -2.15
CA ASN A 476 -5.44 -23.14 -2.78
C ASN A 476 -6.85 -22.68 -2.34
N SER A 477 -6.96 -21.82 -1.31
CA SER A 477 -8.22 -21.21 -0.85
C SER A 477 -8.30 -19.68 -1.05
N CYS A 478 -7.18 -18.98 -1.24
CA CYS A 478 -7.10 -17.50 -1.29
C CYS A 478 -7.01 -16.92 -2.72
N ASN A 479 -7.68 -17.51 -3.72
CA ASN A 479 -7.64 -16.95 -5.09
C ASN A 479 -8.34 -15.58 -5.25
N ASP A 480 -9.00 -15.10 -4.21
CA ASP A 480 -9.30 -13.69 -4.05
C ASP A 480 -8.82 -13.28 -2.65
N LEU A 481 -8.22 -12.09 -2.52
CA LEU A 481 -8.23 -11.33 -1.26
C LEU A 481 -9.68 -10.87 -0.97
N GLY A 482 -10.61 -11.82 -1.06
CA GLY A 482 -12.02 -11.65 -1.30
C GLY A 482 -12.77 -11.25 -0.05
N ARG A 483 -13.79 -10.41 -0.28
CA ARG A 483 -14.81 -10.03 0.68
C ARG A 483 -15.58 -11.22 1.22
#